data_AF-A0ABD2PV07-F1
#
_entry.id   AF-A0ABD2PV07-F1
#
_cell.length_a   1.000
_cell.length_b   1.000
_cell.length_c   1.000
_cell.angle_alpha   90.00
_cell.angle_beta   90.00
_cell.angle_gamma   90.00
#
_symmetry.space_group_name_H-M   'P 1'
#
loop_
_entity.id
_entity.type
_entity.pdbx_description
1 polymer ?
#
loop_
_entity_poly.entity_id
_entity_poly.type
_entity_poly.pdbx_seq_one_letter_code
_entity_poly.pdbx_strand_id
1 'polypeptide(L)'
;MGRYAVGEIRPPTDEDFSDFKNFILSNDGWSLKYNSKGVSVSTREASNSSLKMFKVVTTFKDISAEVLYDTIHDPEYRVDWDIAMSAGYEICRVSDDSDIGYYA
;
A
#
# COMPACT_ATOMS: atom_id res chain seq x y z
N MET A 1 16.69 -1.61 13.11
CA MET A 1 15.86 -1.44 14.32
C MET A 1 14.63 -0.67 13.87
N GLY A 2 13.43 -1.22 13.99
CA GLY A 2 12.22 -0.56 13.48
C GLY A 2 12.02 0.78 14.20
N ARG A 3 11.73 1.84 13.43
CA ARG A 3 11.58 3.22 13.94
C ARG A 3 10.34 3.45 14.80
N TYR A 4 9.43 2.48 14.85
CA TYR A 4 8.14 2.57 15.54
C TYR A 4 8.12 1.68 16.78
N ALA A 5 7.63 2.22 17.90
CA ALA A 5 7.30 1.39 19.05
C ALA A 5 5.99 0.63 18.79
N VAL A 6 5.91 -0.63 19.22
CA VAL A 6 4.67 -1.41 19.11
C VAL A 6 3.58 -0.70 19.92
N GLY A 7 2.46 -0.36 19.25
CA GLY A 7 1.33 0.35 19.87
C GLY A 7 1.40 1.88 19.82
N GLU A 8 2.43 2.46 19.20
CA GLU A 8 2.51 3.90 18.96
C GLU A 8 1.54 4.33 17.85
N ILE A 9 0.81 5.43 18.08
CA ILE A 9 -0.09 6.04 17.09
C ILE A 9 0.35 7.48 16.88
N ARG A 10 0.70 7.83 15.64
CA ARG A 10 1.02 9.19 15.21
C ARG A 10 0.72 9.36 13.72
N PRO A 11 0.44 10.58 13.24
CA PRO A 11 0.43 10.87 11.81
C PRO A 11 1.78 10.51 11.16
N PRO A 12 1.77 10.08 9.89
CA PRO A 12 2.99 9.89 9.13
C PRO A 12 3.71 11.23 8.91
N THR A 13 5.03 11.18 8.88
CA THR A 13 5.94 12.28 8.60
C THR A 13 6.57 12.09 7.22
N ASP A 14 7.19 13.14 6.67
CA ASP A 14 7.94 13.06 5.40
C ASP A 14 9.03 11.99 5.40
N GLU A 15 9.62 11.72 6.57
CA GLU A 15 10.62 10.67 6.73
C GLU A 15 10.00 9.28 6.55
N ASP A 16 8.78 9.05 7.04
CA ASP A 16 8.08 7.77 6.88
C ASP A 16 7.74 7.50 5.41
N PHE A 17 7.33 8.53 4.67
CA PHE A 17 7.10 8.44 3.22
C PHE A 17 8.39 8.18 2.46
N SER A 18 9.49 8.83 2.85
CA SER A 18 10.81 8.62 2.25
C SER A 18 11.31 7.20 2.47
N ASP A 19 11.15 6.68 3.68
CA ASP A 19 11.48 5.30 4.03
C ASP A 19 10.63 4.30 3.25
N PHE A 20 9.32 4.52 3.18
CA PHE A 20 8.42 3.67 2.40
C PHE A 20 8.82 3.65 0.92
N LYS A 21 9.10 4.82 0.34
CA LYS A 21 9.57 4.95 -1.06
C LYS A 21 10.88 4.19 -1.28
N ASN A 22 11.86 4.35 -0.39
CA ASN A 22 13.11 3.61 -0.45
C ASN A 22 12.88 2.09 -0.32
N PHE A 23 11.98 1.67 0.57
CA PHE A 23 11.63 0.27 0.78
C PHE A 23 11.00 -0.38 -0.46
N ILE A 24 10.08 0.29 -1.14
CA ILE A 24 9.44 -0.24 -2.36
C ILE A 24 10.37 -0.23 -3.57
N LEU A 25 11.25 0.78 -3.68
CA LEU A 25 12.22 0.91 -4.78
C LEU A 25 13.46 0.03 -4.60
N SER A 26 13.74 -0.41 -3.37
CA SER A 26 14.85 -1.31 -3.09
C SER A 26 14.60 -2.71 -3.68
N ASN A 27 15.69 -3.35 -4.12
CA ASN A 27 15.72 -4.76 -4.48
C ASN A 27 16.22 -5.64 -3.32
N ASP A 28 16.66 -5.04 -2.22
CA ASP A 28 17.23 -5.75 -1.08
C ASP A 28 16.19 -6.61 -0.36
N GLY A 29 16.53 -7.89 -0.16
CA GLY A 29 15.66 -8.89 0.43
C GLY A 29 14.43 -9.30 -0.40
N TRP A 30 14.22 -8.71 -1.58
CA TRP A 30 13.09 -9.04 -2.45
C TRP A 30 13.46 -10.15 -3.45
N SER A 31 12.67 -11.21 -3.48
CA SER A 31 12.83 -12.31 -4.45
C SER A 31 11.68 -12.29 -5.46
N LEU A 32 12.00 -12.08 -6.74
CA LEU A 32 11.02 -12.13 -7.83
C LEU A 32 10.44 -13.55 -7.97
N LYS A 33 9.11 -13.67 -7.91
CA LYS A 33 8.37 -14.95 -8.02
C LYS A 33 7.53 -15.04 -9.29
N TYR A 34 7.09 -13.91 -9.82
CA TYR A 34 6.30 -13.86 -11.04
C TYR A 34 6.69 -12.62 -11.85
N ASN A 35 6.77 -12.77 -13.17
CA ASN A 35 6.95 -11.66 -14.09
C ASN A 35 6.33 -12.00 -15.44
N SER A 36 5.14 -11.50 -15.70
CA SER A 36 4.44 -11.71 -16.98
C SER A 36 3.35 -10.65 -17.18
N LYS A 37 2.96 -10.41 -18.43
CA LYS A 37 1.87 -9.50 -18.82
C LYS A 37 1.95 -8.10 -18.18
N GLY A 38 3.16 -7.57 -17.99
CA GLY A 38 3.37 -6.25 -17.37
C GLY A 38 3.11 -6.21 -15.85
N VAL A 39 3.05 -7.38 -15.19
CA VAL A 39 2.95 -7.51 -13.74
C VAL A 39 4.15 -8.29 -13.22
N SER A 40 4.80 -7.75 -12.20
CA SER A 40 5.86 -8.43 -11.45
C SER A 40 5.44 -8.59 -10.00
N VAL A 41 5.69 -9.77 -9.44
CA VAL A 41 5.40 -10.10 -8.04
C VAL A 41 6.68 -10.59 -7.39
N SER A 42 7.07 -9.91 -6.32
CA SER A 42 8.23 -10.25 -5.50
C SER A 42 7.80 -10.52 -4.06
N THR A 43 8.50 -11.41 -3.38
CA THR A 43 8.24 -11.74 -1.97
C THR A 43 9.46 -11.46 -1.11
N ARG A 44 9.23 -11.07 0.14
CA ARG A 44 10.27 -10.89 1.16
C ARG A 44 9.77 -11.45 2.49
N GLU A 45 10.65 -12.08 3.26
CA GLU A 45 10.33 -12.49 4.63
C GLU A 45 10.27 -11.27 5.55
N ALA A 46 9.21 -11.17 6.38
CA ALA A 46 9.13 -10.12 7.39
C ALA A 46 10.15 -10.41 8.51
N SER A 47 10.95 -9.42 8.90
CA SER A 47 11.98 -9.60 9.93
C SER A 47 11.42 -9.93 11.32
N ASN A 48 10.13 -9.68 11.55
CA ASN A 48 9.46 -9.77 12.84
C ASN A 48 8.21 -10.66 12.80
N SER A 49 7.98 -11.44 11.75
CA SER A 49 6.78 -12.25 11.59
C SER A 49 7.03 -13.45 10.68
N SER A 50 6.25 -14.52 10.86
CA SER A 50 6.19 -15.64 9.90
C SER A 50 5.44 -15.29 8.61
N LEU A 51 4.93 -14.07 8.50
CA LEU A 51 4.24 -13.56 7.33
C LEU A 51 5.24 -13.16 6.22
N LYS A 52 4.84 -13.45 4.99
CA LYS A 52 5.54 -13.00 3.79
C LYS A 52 4.96 -11.67 3.32
N MET A 53 5.84 -10.73 3.01
CA MET A 53 5.49 -9.50 2.33
C MET A 53 5.44 -9.74 0.83
N PHE A 54 4.46 -9.14 0.17
CA PHE A 54 4.30 -9.16 -1.28
C PHE A 54 4.51 -7.74 -1.84
N LYS A 55 5.29 -7.64 -2.91
CA LYS A 55 5.43 -6.44 -3.73
C LYS A 55 4.93 -6.76 -5.12
N VAL A 56 3.83 -6.13 -5.51
CA VAL A 56 3.23 -6.23 -6.85
C VAL A 56 3.49 -4.92 -7.58
N VAL A 57 4.15 -4.99 -8.74
CA VAL A 57 4.45 -3.81 -9.56
C VAL A 57 3.89 -4.01 -10.94
N THR A 58 3.16 -3.00 -11.42
CA THR A 58 2.64 -2.91 -12.78
C THR A 58 2.80 -1.50 -13.33
N THR A 59 2.59 -1.32 -14.64
CA THR A 59 2.71 -0.03 -15.31
C THR A 59 1.55 0.14 -16.28
N PHE A 60 0.73 1.17 -16.03
CA PHE A 60 -0.36 1.57 -16.90
C PHE A 60 0.14 2.67 -17.84
N LYS A 61 0.10 2.42 -19.16
CA LYS A 61 0.60 3.38 -20.16
C LYS A 61 -0.44 4.42 -20.56
N ASP A 62 -1.71 4.04 -20.46
CA ASP A 62 -2.83 4.80 -21.02
C ASP A 62 -3.73 5.40 -19.91
N ILE A 63 -3.27 5.39 -18.66
CA ILE A 63 -3.98 5.89 -17.49
C ILE A 63 -3.07 6.88 -16.77
N SER A 64 -3.59 8.06 -16.41
CA SER A 64 -2.84 9.05 -15.65
C SER A 64 -2.67 8.62 -14.19
N ALA A 65 -1.64 9.16 -13.53
CA ALA A 65 -1.43 8.89 -12.10
C ALA A 65 -2.59 9.39 -11.23
N GLU A 66 -3.21 10.51 -11.60
CA GLU A 66 -4.38 11.09 -10.92
C GLU A 66 -5.59 10.15 -10.97
N VAL A 67 -5.93 9.61 -12.15
CA VAL A 67 -7.05 8.66 -12.27
C VAL A 67 -6.80 7.41 -11.43
N LEU A 68 -5.56 6.90 -11.40
CA LEU A 68 -5.23 5.75 -10.56
C LEU A 68 -5.33 6.10 -9.07
N TYR A 69 -4.89 7.30 -8.67
CA TYR A 69 -4.97 7.79 -7.30
C TYR A 69 -6.42 7.89 -6.84
N ASP A 70 -7.31 8.47 -7.64
CA ASP A 70 -8.73 8.59 -7.28
C ASP A 70 -9.41 7.22 -7.24
N THR A 71 -9.13 6.35 -8.22
CA THR A 71 -9.72 5.00 -8.30
C THR A 71 -9.43 4.15 -7.05
N ILE A 72 -8.25 4.29 -6.45
CA ILE A 72 -7.88 3.53 -5.24
C ILE A 72 -8.35 4.19 -3.93
N HIS A 73 -8.56 5.51 -3.93
CA HIS A 73 -8.95 6.29 -2.75
C HIS A 73 -10.45 6.56 -2.66
N ASP A 74 -11.25 6.26 -3.68
CA ASP A 74 -12.70 6.36 -3.64
C ASP A 74 -13.31 5.08 -3.03
N PRO A 75 -13.71 5.08 -1.74
CA PRO A 75 -14.24 3.88 -1.10
C PRO A 75 -15.63 3.50 -1.64
N GLU A 76 -16.40 4.45 -2.17
CA GLU A 76 -17.74 4.18 -2.71
C GLU A 76 -17.61 3.46 -4.05
N TYR A 77 -16.75 3.96 -4.92
CA TYR A 77 -16.50 3.34 -6.23
C TYR A 77 -15.71 2.03 -6.12
N ARG A 78 -14.83 1.89 -5.12
CA ARG A 78 -13.98 0.71 -5.00
C ARG A 78 -14.77 -0.59 -4.80
N VAL A 79 -15.91 -0.54 -4.13
CA VAL A 79 -16.81 -1.70 -3.95
C VAL A 79 -17.33 -2.24 -5.29
N ASP A 80 -17.41 -1.42 -6.34
CA ASP A 80 -17.90 -1.85 -7.64
C ASP A 80 -16.91 -2.76 -8.40
N TRP A 81 -15.61 -2.59 -8.17
CA TRP A 81 -14.57 -3.27 -8.96
C TRP A 81 -13.62 -4.15 -8.13
N ASP A 82 -13.40 -3.86 -6.86
CA ASP A 82 -12.57 -4.68 -5.97
C ASP A 82 -13.37 -5.86 -5.43
N ILE A 83 -13.25 -7.01 -6.08
CA ILE A 83 -13.95 -8.24 -5.69
C ILE A 83 -13.63 -8.72 -4.26
N ALA A 84 -12.55 -8.20 -3.65
CA ALA A 84 -12.15 -8.51 -2.28
C ALA A 84 -12.66 -7.48 -1.26
N MET A 85 -13.42 -6.47 -1.71
CA MET A 85 -14.01 -5.44 -0.86
C MET A 85 -15.53 -5.58 -0.85
N SER A 86 -16.09 -5.80 0.33
CA SER A 86 -17.53 -5.80 0.58
C SER A 86 -18.04 -4.44 1.08
N ALA A 87 -17.22 -3.68 1.81
CA ALA A 87 -17.57 -2.35 2.30
C ALA A 87 -16.32 -1.52 2.66
N GLY A 88 -16.44 -0.19 2.55
CA GLY A 88 -15.49 0.73 3.16
C GLY A 88 -16.06 2.12 3.33
N TYR A 89 -15.59 2.81 4.36
CA TYR A 89 -16.01 4.18 4.69
C TYR A 89 -15.01 4.83 5.64
N GLU A 90 -14.96 6.16 5.62
CA GLU A 90 -14.20 6.94 6.61
C GLU A 90 -14.90 6.89 7.98
N ILE A 91 -14.17 6.56 9.03
CA ILE A 91 -14.66 6.63 10.42
C ILE A 91 -14.45 8.04 10.97
N CYS A 92 -13.24 8.59 10.80
CA CYS A 92 -12.95 9.98 11.12
C CYS A 92 -11.67 10.47 10.44
N ARG A 93 -11.63 11.78 10.18
CA ARG A 93 -10.44 12.50 9.73
C ARG A 93 -9.51 12.87 10.90
N VAL A 94 -8.21 12.64 10.73
CA VAL A 94 -7.15 12.93 11.72
C VAL A 94 -6.39 14.21 11.38
N SER A 95 -6.06 14.42 10.10
CA SER A 95 -5.40 15.61 9.56
C SER A 95 -5.89 15.90 8.14
N ASP A 96 -5.28 16.86 7.44
CA ASP A 96 -5.70 17.15 6.08
C ASP A 96 -5.47 15.99 5.10
N ASP A 97 -4.50 15.14 5.42
CA ASP A 97 -3.93 14.06 4.62
C ASP A 97 -3.91 12.71 5.35
N SER A 98 -4.63 12.57 6.45
CA SER A 98 -4.76 11.31 7.19
C SER A 98 -6.15 11.14 7.78
N ASP A 99 -6.66 9.93 7.68
CA ASP A 99 -7.94 9.49 8.22
C ASP A 99 -7.80 8.11 8.88
N ILE A 100 -8.89 7.68 9.51
CA ILE A 100 -9.09 6.30 9.97
C ILE A 100 -10.30 5.77 9.22
N GLY A 101 -10.12 4.70 8.45
CA GLY A 101 -11.17 4.06 7.65
C GLY A 101 -11.52 2.64 8.10
N TYR A 102 -12.72 2.20 7.72
CA TYR A 102 -13.17 0.81 7.76
C TYR A 102 -13.00 0.15 6.40
N TYR A 103 -12.58 -1.12 6.39
CA TYR A 103 -12.53 -1.98 5.19
C TYR A 103 -12.97 -3.39 5.56
N ALA A 104 -13.88 -3.96 4.78
CA ALA A 104 -14.31 -5.36 4.84
C ALA A 104 -14.57 -5.90 3.45
#